data_AF-A0A1T2YRM3-F1
#
_entry.id   AF-A0A1T2YRM3-F1
#
_cell.length_a   1.000
_cell.length_b   1.000
_cell.length_c   1.000
_cell.angle_alpha   90.00
_cell.angle_beta   90.00
_cell.angle_gamma   90.00
#
_symmetry.space_group_name_H-M   'P 1'
#
loop_
_entity.id
_entity.type
_entity.pdbx_description
1 polymer ?
#
loop_
_entity_poly.entity_id
_entity_poly.type
_entity_poly.pdbx_seq_one_letter_code
_entity_poly.pdbx_strand_id
1 'polypeptide(L)'
;MPPYNFTEGRLDAPADAACVDSLVATLGVALPQDYLDFLKQHNGGDVLIGEEYFVFWQVQELAEFNRDYQVELYAPGIFLFGADGGGEGYGFDIEDAAMPIVRVPFIGMERQYAEPVAPSLTELFARSAP
;
A
#
# COMPACT_ATOMS: atom_id res chain seq x y z
N MET A 1 -4.82 -2.24 19.01
CA MET A 1 -4.02 -1.89 17.82
C MET A 1 -3.29 -3.14 17.38
N PRO A 2 -3.35 -3.50 16.09
CA PRO A 2 -2.58 -4.64 15.58
C PRO A 2 -1.08 -4.34 15.72
N PRO A 3 -0.24 -5.33 16.08
CA PRO A 3 1.20 -5.13 16.08
C PRO A 3 1.72 -5.11 14.64
N TYR A 4 2.40 -4.04 14.24
CA TYR A 4 3.13 -3.96 12.96
C TYR A 4 4.45 -4.73 13.11
N ASN A 5 4.40 -6.06 12.96
CA ASN A 5 5.56 -6.91 13.08
C ASN A 5 6.36 -6.93 11.78
N PHE A 6 7.65 -6.64 11.87
CA PHE A 6 8.59 -6.73 10.75
C PHE A 6 9.97 -7.15 11.26
N THR A 7 10.73 -7.80 10.40
CA THR A 7 12.05 -8.39 10.68
C THR A 7 13.11 -7.30 10.84
N GLU A 8 13.13 -6.35 9.91
CA GLU A 8 14.11 -5.25 9.86
C GLU A 8 13.48 -3.97 9.28
N GLY A 9 14.16 -2.84 9.46
CA GLY A 9 13.76 -1.55 8.90
C GLY A 9 13.12 -0.59 9.90
N ARG A 10 12.40 0.40 9.39
CA ARG A 10 11.72 1.42 10.19
C ARG A 10 10.40 1.85 9.56
N LEU A 11 9.46 2.17 10.43
CA LEU A 11 8.27 2.92 10.07
C LEU A 11 8.48 4.38 10.43
N ASP A 12 7.98 5.28 9.59
CA ASP A 12 8.14 6.72 9.80
C ASP A 12 7.18 7.23 10.89
N ALA A 13 7.35 8.52 11.24
CA ALA A 13 6.45 9.19 12.17
C ALA A 13 5.01 9.27 11.60
N PRO A 14 3.99 9.40 12.47
CA PRO A 14 2.60 9.58 12.05
C PRO A 14 2.38 10.64 10.97
N ALA A 15 1.46 10.37 10.05
CA ALA A 15 0.99 11.39 9.11
C ALA A 15 0.16 12.46 9.83
N ASP A 16 0.12 13.67 9.25
CA ASP A 16 -0.90 14.64 9.63
C ASP A 16 -2.29 14.08 9.28
N ALA A 17 -3.20 14.06 10.26
CA ALA A 17 -4.57 13.60 10.06
C ALA A 17 -5.26 14.36 8.91
N ALA A 18 -4.97 15.65 8.74
CA ALA A 18 -5.55 16.44 7.66
C ALA A 18 -5.08 15.97 6.28
N CYS A 19 -3.85 15.45 6.15
CA CYS A 19 -3.36 14.86 4.91
C CYS A 19 -4.09 13.56 4.59
N VAL A 20 -4.32 12.71 5.61
CA VAL A 20 -5.05 11.44 5.43
C VAL A 20 -6.51 11.69 5.04
N ASP A 21 -7.18 12.66 5.66
CA ASP A 21 -8.56 13.01 5.31
C ASP A 21 -8.64 13.62 3.88
N SER A 22 -7.64 14.42 3.49
CA SER A 22 -7.54 14.99 2.15
C SER A 22 -7.31 13.91 1.07
N LEU A 23 -6.52 12.88 1.37
CA LEU A 23 -6.32 11.73 0.50
C LEU A 23 -7.67 11.06 0.16
N VAL A 24 -8.46 10.74 1.18
CA VAL A 24 -9.78 10.09 1.04
C VAL A 24 -10.73 10.95 0.20
N ALA A 25 -10.74 12.27 0.43
CA ALA A 25 -11.56 13.19 -0.34
C ALA A 25 -11.12 13.30 -1.81
N THR A 26 -9.83 13.18 -2.09
CA THR A 26 -9.26 13.32 -3.44
C THR A 26 -9.42 12.06 -4.28
N LEU A 27 -9.27 10.89 -3.66
CA LEU A 27 -9.32 9.60 -4.36
C LEU A 27 -10.71 9.23 -4.87
N GLY A 28 -11.77 9.70 -4.22
CA GLY A 28 -13.15 9.30 -4.53
C GLY A 28 -13.45 7.81 -4.26
N VAL A 29 -12.48 7.08 -3.69
CA VAL A 29 -12.55 5.67 -3.30
C VAL A 29 -12.24 5.56 -1.81
N ALA A 30 -13.05 4.80 -1.08
CA ALA A 30 -12.83 4.54 0.33
C ALA A 30 -11.77 3.44 0.49
N LEU A 31 -10.56 3.82 0.91
CA LEU A 31 -9.49 2.87 1.22
C LEU A 31 -9.80 2.07 2.51
N PRO A 32 -9.19 0.89 2.70
CA PRO A 32 -9.35 0.11 3.92
C PRO A 32 -8.99 0.88 5.19
N GLN A 33 -9.81 0.72 6.24
CA GLN A 33 -9.64 1.45 7.49
C GLN A 33 -8.31 1.13 8.19
N ASP A 34 -7.85 -0.13 8.11
CA ASP A 34 -6.59 -0.56 8.72
C ASP A 34 -5.36 0.12 8.08
N TYR A 35 -5.44 0.43 6.78
CA TYR A 35 -4.44 1.22 6.08
C TYR A 35 -4.48 2.70 6.46
N LEU A 36 -5.67 3.29 6.58
CA LEU A 36 -5.80 4.68 7.05
C LEU A 36 -5.31 4.83 8.50
N ASP A 37 -5.58 3.85 9.36
CA ASP A 37 -5.08 3.79 10.73
C ASP A 37 -3.57 3.60 10.77
N PHE A 38 -3.00 2.85 9.83
CA PHE A 38 -1.56 2.74 9.65
C PHE A 38 -0.94 4.09 9.28
N LEU A 39 -1.46 4.82 8.28
CA LEU A 39 -0.93 6.14 7.92
C LEU A 39 -0.95 7.14 9.09
N LYS A 40 -2.01 7.09 9.92
CA LYS A 40 -2.16 7.92 11.12
C LYS A 40 -1.17 7.56 12.24
N GLN A 41 -0.49 6.43 12.16
CA GLN A 41 0.55 6.00 13.11
C GLN A 41 1.95 6.05 12.47
N HIS A 42 2.03 5.80 11.16
CA HIS A 42 3.24 5.58 10.39
C HIS A 42 3.03 6.09 8.96
N ASN A 43 3.60 7.26 8.64
CA ASN A 43 3.49 7.85 7.31
C ASN A 43 4.50 7.25 6.34
N GLY A 44 4.33 5.97 6.01
CA GLY A 44 5.29 5.24 5.20
C GLY A 44 6.41 4.61 6.02
N GLY A 45 7.47 4.25 5.31
CA GLY A 45 8.66 3.62 5.88
C GLY A 45 9.19 2.49 5.02
N ASP A 46 10.34 1.98 5.42
CA ASP A 46 11.06 0.91 4.75
C ASP A 46 11.25 -0.26 5.70
N VAL A 47 10.60 -1.39 5.43
CA VAL A 47 10.60 -2.56 6.32
C VAL A 47 10.75 -3.87 5.58
N LEU A 48 11.23 -4.88 6.27
CA LEU A 48 11.27 -6.27 5.83
C LEU A 48 10.18 -7.05 6.57
N ILE A 49 9.14 -7.50 5.88
CA ILE A 49 8.05 -8.30 6.46
C ILE A 49 8.27 -9.77 6.06
N GLY A 50 8.72 -10.60 7.01
CA GLY A 50 9.20 -11.94 6.67
C GLY A 50 10.49 -11.84 5.87
N GLU A 51 10.45 -12.25 4.60
CA GLU A 51 11.56 -12.14 3.64
C GLU A 51 11.30 -11.10 2.53
N GLU A 52 10.15 -10.42 2.54
CA GLU A 52 9.77 -9.42 1.53
C GLU A 52 10.09 -8.00 2.02
N TYR A 53 10.79 -7.23 1.20
CA TYR A 53 11.06 -5.82 1.46
C TYR A 53 9.88 -4.97 0.99
N PHE A 54 9.48 -3.99 1.80
CA PHE A 54 8.37 -3.08 1.53
C PHE A 54 8.83 -1.65 1.77
N VAL A 55 8.63 -0.82 0.76
CA VAL A 55 8.69 0.64 0.83
C VAL A 55 7.25 1.14 0.82
N PHE A 56 6.73 1.48 2.00
CA PHE A 56 5.43 2.13 2.13
C PHE A 56 5.58 3.62 1.80
N TRP A 57 4.77 4.10 0.87
CA TRP A 57 4.79 5.50 0.45
C TRP A 57 4.10 6.40 1.46
N GLN A 58 4.57 7.65 1.54
CA GLN A 58 3.96 8.66 2.38
C GLN A 58 2.61 9.10 1.79
N VAL A 59 1.69 9.54 2.64
CA VAL A 59 0.35 9.98 2.22
C VAL A 59 0.39 11.05 1.13
N GLN A 60 1.39 11.92 1.14
CA GLN A 60 1.58 13.00 0.17
C GLN A 60 2.02 12.48 -1.20
N GLU A 61 2.70 11.34 -1.24
CA GLU A 61 3.26 10.73 -2.45
C GLU A 61 2.23 9.87 -3.19
N LEU A 62 1.25 9.31 -2.47
CA LEU A 62 0.30 8.34 -3.03
C LEU A 62 -0.39 8.82 -4.32
N ALA A 63 -0.92 10.04 -4.31
CA ALA A 63 -1.64 10.58 -5.46
C ALA A 63 -0.71 10.92 -6.63
N GLU A 64 0.52 11.35 -6.33
CA GLU A 64 1.55 11.65 -7.32
C GLU A 64 2.05 10.37 -7.97
N PHE A 65 2.45 9.38 -7.18
CA PHE A 65 2.98 8.11 -7.69
C PHE A 65 1.94 7.34 -8.50
N ASN A 66 0.67 7.24 -8.05
CA ASN A 66 -0.35 6.58 -8.87
C ASN A 66 -0.58 7.28 -10.23
N ARG A 67 -0.41 8.61 -10.28
CA ARG A 67 -0.49 9.38 -11.52
C ARG A 67 0.74 9.18 -12.40
N ASP A 68 1.92 9.24 -11.81
CA ASP A 68 3.21 9.16 -12.52
C ASP A 68 3.46 7.76 -13.08
N TYR A 69 3.11 6.72 -12.33
CA TYR A 69 3.08 5.34 -12.83
C TYR A 69 1.91 5.07 -13.79
N GLN A 70 1.00 6.04 -13.98
CA GLN A 70 -0.19 5.93 -14.81
C GLN A 70 -1.02 4.68 -14.49
N VAL A 71 -1.19 4.37 -13.20
CA VAL A 71 -1.79 3.11 -12.74
C VAL A 71 -3.19 2.93 -13.32
N GLU A 72 -4.00 3.99 -13.34
CA GLU A 72 -5.35 3.95 -13.93
C GLU A 72 -5.37 3.58 -15.42
N LEU A 73 -4.31 3.92 -16.18
CA LEU A 73 -4.21 3.56 -17.59
C LEU A 73 -3.80 2.10 -17.79
N TYR A 74 -2.86 1.62 -16.97
CA TYR A 74 -2.18 0.34 -17.17
C TYR A 74 -2.80 -0.79 -16.36
N ALA A 75 -3.10 -0.55 -15.08
CA ALA A 75 -3.78 -1.47 -14.18
C ALA A 75 -5.01 -0.77 -13.56
N PRO A 76 -6.07 -0.50 -14.36
CA PRO A 76 -7.28 0.17 -13.86
C PRO A 76 -7.85 -0.57 -12.64
N GLY A 77 -8.36 0.19 -11.68
CA GLY A 77 -8.90 -0.38 -10.45
C GLY A 77 -7.86 -0.96 -9.48
N ILE A 78 -6.56 -0.71 -9.71
CA ILE A 78 -5.51 -0.90 -8.71
C ILE A 78 -5.13 0.47 -8.14
N PHE A 79 -4.96 0.56 -6.83
CA PHE A 79 -4.41 1.73 -6.15
C PHE A 79 -3.14 1.36 -5.40
N LEU A 80 -1.99 1.82 -5.89
CA LEU A 80 -0.69 1.52 -5.30
C LEU A 80 -0.43 2.34 -4.04
N PHE A 81 0.18 1.71 -3.04
CA PHE A 81 0.57 2.35 -1.78
C PHE A 81 2.02 2.09 -1.38
N GLY A 82 2.74 1.28 -2.13
CA GLY A 82 4.13 0.94 -1.83
C GLY A 82 4.78 0.13 -2.94
N ALA A 83 6.02 -0.29 -2.71
CA ALA A 83 6.82 -1.06 -3.64
C ALA A 83 7.77 -2.03 -2.91
N ASP A 84 8.37 -2.98 -3.63
CA ASP A 84 9.41 -3.86 -3.10
C ASP A 84 10.83 -3.25 -3.13
N GLY A 85 10.95 -1.96 -3.45
CA GLY A 85 12.26 -1.31 -3.70
C GLY A 85 12.97 -1.80 -4.98
N GLY A 86 12.28 -2.60 -5.79
CA GLY A 86 12.75 -3.19 -7.04
C GLY A 86 11.75 -3.00 -8.17
N GLY A 87 11.18 -4.10 -8.68
CA GLY A 87 10.38 -4.12 -9.90
C GLY A 87 8.86 -4.17 -9.68
N GLU A 88 8.40 -4.29 -8.44
CA GLU A 88 7.01 -4.58 -8.10
C GLU A 88 6.38 -3.47 -7.25
N GLY A 89 5.15 -3.09 -7.60
CA GLY A 89 4.30 -2.20 -6.81
C GLY A 89 3.30 -3.01 -5.99
N TYR A 90 3.01 -2.56 -4.78
CA TYR A 90 1.96 -3.09 -3.92
C TYR A 90 0.79 -2.12 -3.84
N GLY A 91 -0.43 -2.64 -3.92
CA GLY A 91 -1.64 -1.83 -3.94
C GLY A 91 -2.87 -2.58 -3.47
N PHE A 92 -4.00 -1.88 -3.42
CA PHE A 92 -5.32 -2.46 -3.23
C PHE A 92 -5.99 -2.70 -4.57
N ASP A 93 -6.64 -3.85 -4.72
CA ASP A 93 -7.62 -4.03 -5.79
C ASP A 93 -8.95 -3.39 -5.38
N ILE A 94 -9.22 -2.19 -5.90
CA ILE A 94 -10.39 -1.39 -5.50
C ILE A 94 -11.67 -1.73 -6.29
N GLU A 95 -11.62 -2.64 -7.27
CA GLU A 95 -12.84 -3.17 -7.88
C GLU A 95 -13.40 -4.36 -7.10
N ASP A 96 -12.56 -5.04 -6.30
CA ASP A 96 -13.02 -6.08 -5.38
C ASP A 96 -13.56 -5.44 -4.09
N ALA A 97 -14.75 -5.86 -3.67
CA ALA A 97 -15.38 -5.39 -2.43
C ALA A 97 -14.54 -5.71 -1.18
N ALA A 98 -13.72 -6.76 -1.21
CA ALA A 98 -12.81 -7.11 -0.12
C ALA A 98 -11.53 -6.26 -0.10
N MET A 99 -11.21 -5.56 -1.19
CA MET A 99 -9.98 -4.77 -1.36
C MET A 99 -8.70 -5.49 -0.90
N PRO A 100 -8.40 -6.68 -1.43
CA PRO A 100 -7.17 -7.38 -1.07
C PRO A 100 -5.95 -6.57 -1.49
N ILE A 101 -4.85 -6.79 -0.77
CA ILE A 101 -3.54 -6.30 -1.18
C ILE A 101 -3.03 -7.20 -2.30
N VAL A 102 -2.63 -6.58 -3.39
CA VAL A 102 -2.01 -7.21 -4.55
C VAL A 102 -0.61 -6.66 -4.78
N ARG A 103 0.21 -7.42 -5.50
CA ARG A 103 1.43 -6.94 -6.14
C ARG A 103 1.27 -6.92 -7.65
N VAL A 104 1.91 -5.97 -8.32
CA VAL A 104 1.89 -5.83 -9.79
C VAL A 104 3.27 -5.37 -10.30
N PRO A 105 3.77 -5.90 -11.42
CA PRO A 105 5.03 -5.46 -11.99
C PRO A 105 4.93 -4.01 -12.50
N PHE A 106 5.97 -3.21 -12.28
CA PHE A 106 6.05 -1.86 -12.86
C PHE A 106 6.27 -1.88 -14.37
N ILE A 107 7.02 -2.88 -14.88
CA ILE A 107 7.28 -3.03 -16.31
C ILE A 107 6.20 -3.93 -16.92
N GLY A 108 5.47 -3.40 -17.90
CA GLY A 108 4.33 -4.12 -18.49
C GLY A 108 3.14 -4.22 -17.54
N MET A 109 3.03 -3.28 -16.59
CA MET A 109 1.94 -3.20 -15.62
C MET A 109 0.59 -3.44 -16.30
N GLU A 110 -0.08 -4.52 -15.91
CA GLU A 110 -1.44 -4.81 -16.35
C GLU A 110 -2.19 -5.46 -15.20
N ARG A 111 -3.46 -5.09 -15.04
CA ARG A 111 -4.33 -5.62 -13.98
C ARG A 111 -4.38 -7.15 -13.96
N GLN A 112 -4.31 -7.80 -15.13
CA GLN A 112 -4.32 -9.27 -15.23
C GLN A 112 -3.10 -9.95 -14.57
N TYR A 113 -2.02 -9.20 -14.34
CA TYR A 113 -0.83 -9.67 -13.65
C TYR A 113 -0.81 -9.27 -12.17
N ALA A 114 -1.88 -8.65 -11.66
CA ALA A 114 -2.01 -8.38 -10.24
C ALA A 114 -2.19 -9.69 -9.47
N GLU A 115 -1.30 -9.97 -8.53
CA GLU A 115 -1.31 -11.18 -7.71
C GLU A 115 -1.71 -10.84 -6.27
N PRO A 116 -2.76 -11.48 -5.70
CA PRO A 116 -3.11 -11.29 -4.30
C PRO A 116 -2.00 -11.76 -3.36
N VAL A 117 -1.63 -10.93 -2.39
CA VAL A 117 -0.56 -11.23 -1.40
C VAL A 117 -1.07 -11.26 0.04
N ALA A 118 -2.10 -10.48 0.36
CA ALA A 118 -2.73 -10.46 1.68
C ALA A 118 -4.16 -9.92 1.60
N PRO A 119 -5.08 -10.37 2.47
CA PRO A 119 -6.45 -9.85 2.48
C PRO A 119 -6.58 -8.48 3.17
N SER A 120 -5.58 -8.06 3.96
CA SER A 120 -5.56 -6.79 4.68
C SER A 120 -4.14 -6.40 5.06
N LEU A 121 -3.93 -5.15 5.50
CA LEU A 121 -2.62 -4.72 5.97
C LEU A 121 -2.24 -5.42 7.28
N THR A 122 -3.23 -5.66 8.15
CA THR A 122 -3.02 -6.44 9.39
C THR A 122 -2.49 -7.85 9.09
N GLU A 123 -3.09 -8.53 8.12
CA GLU A 123 -2.69 -9.88 7.70
C GLU A 123 -1.35 -9.85 6.95
N LEU A 124 -1.02 -8.76 6.24
CA LEU A 124 0.30 -8.57 5.65
C LEU A 124 1.40 -8.58 6.72
N PHE A 125 1.26 -7.76 7.77
CA PHE A 125 2.23 -7.72 8.88
C PHE A 125 2.24 -9.00 9.72
N ALA A 126 1.15 -9.78 9.75
CA ALA A 126 1.11 -11.05 10.46
C ALA A 126 2.03 -12.12 9.83
N ARG A 127 2.41 -11.99 8.55
CA ARG A 127 3.31 -12.92 7.84
C ARG A 127 4.73 -12.95 8.39
N SER A 128 5.15 -11.95 9.15
CA SER A 128 6.48 -11.92 9.80
C SER A 128 6.51 -12.66 11.15
N ALA A 129 5.35 -13.10 11.65
CA ALA A 129 5.29 -13.90 12.86
C ALA A 129 5.79 -15.34 12.56
N PRO A 130 6.71 -15.89 13.37
CA PRO A 130 7.20 -17.26 13.21
C PRO A 130 6.13 -18.33 13.47
#